data_AF-I2JA88-F1
#
_entry.id   AF-I2JA88-F1
#
_cell.length_a   1.000
_cell.length_b   1.000
_cell.length_c   1.000
_cell.angle_alpha   90.00
_cell.angle_beta   90.00
_cell.angle_gamma   90.00
#
_symmetry.space_group_name_H-M   'P 1'
#
loop_
_entity.id
_entity.type
_entity.pdbx_description
1 polymer ?
#
loop_
_entity_poly.entity_id
_entity_poly.type
_entity_poly.pdbx_seq_one_letter_code
_entity_poly.pdbx_strand_id
1 'polypeptide(L)'
;MLSATIKDLSRKYLFFRKRLFSLSFYIKNNIIFGMSLIRLHKRVFYRCVEIIKKIGDNWENEIAYGDQYSSGELDDKWDENYKTRLRKFARNRLSHYIEVDDFEGNIYTTQNNKKDSPENTDFIIQFCSSGQDYSWMLRKGYDDSLLKDVSEYISQYPIKKEIIVYRGVDEGVLKNNIEAAKGFKNVDLYDKGFLFTSLTKGGIANYHHKLRIYLPQGTCAIYTGNVMNQEQRYQEVVVQRGAKLRILSKDKHFYNCILVETDSE
;
A
#
# COMPACT_ATOMS: atom_id res chain seq x y z
N MET A 1 -3.86 20.43 2.99
CA MET A 1 -3.99 20.62 4.46
C MET A 1 -3.95 19.29 5.23
N LEU A 2 -4.72 18.26 4.88
CA LEU A 2 -4.73 16.94 5.58
C LEU A 2 -3.40 16.16 5.55
N SER A 3 -2.71 16.09 4.41
CA SER A 3 -1.40 15.42 4.27
C SER A 3 -0.31 15.99 5.19
N ALA A 4 -0.27 17.32 5.32
CA ALA A 4 0.61 18.01 6.26
C ALA A 4 0.25 17.68 7.71
N THR A 5 -1.06 17.60 8.04
CA THR A 5 -1.53 17.24 9.37
C THR A 5 -1.17 15.79 9.74
N ILE A 6 -1.21 14.83 8.82
CA ILE A 6 -0.83 13.43 9.11
C ILE A 6 0.69 13.29 9.26
N LYS A 7 1.49 13.92 8.38
CA LYS A 7 2.95 13.97 8.53
C LYS A 7 3.38 14.70 9.79
N ASP A 8 2.69 15.78 10.17
CA ASP A 8 2.94 16.54 11.40
C ASP A 8 2.47 15.76 12.65
N LEU A 9 1.33 15.07 12.60
CA LEU A 9 0.88 14.17 13.68
C LEU A 9 1.82 12.96 13.83
N SER A 10 2.36 12.41 12.74
CA SER A 10 3.32 11.30 12.79
C SER A 10 4.69 11.75 13.31
N ARG A 11 5.17 12.94 12.91
CA ARG A 11 6.39 13.56 13.44
C ARG A 11 6.24 13.97 14.91
N LYS A 12 5.12 14.61 15.28
CA LYS A 12 4.79 14.92 16.68
C LYS A 12 4.69 13.65 17.51
N TYR A 13 4.06 12.60 17.01
CA TYR A 13 4.06 11.28 17.66
C TYR A 13 5.48 10.76 17.89
N LEU A 14 6.36 10.83 16.88
CA LEU A 14 7.76 10.38 16.99
C LEU A 14 8.54 11.18 18.05
N PHE A 15 8.30 12.49 18.10
CA PHE A 15 8.87 13.40 19.11
C PHE A 15 8.35 13.11 20.53
N PHE A 16 7.03 12.93 20.69
CA PHE A 16 6.41 12.63 21.98
C PHE A 16 6.82 11.25 22.53
N ARG A 17 6.97 10.22 21.69
CA ARG A 17 7.43 8.89 22.11
C ARG A 17 8.90 8.90 22.57
N LYS A 18 9.77 9.67 21.90
CA LYS A 18 11.17 9.88 22.36
C LYS A 18 11.21 10.47 23.77
N ARG A 19 10.32 11.43 24.05
CA ARG A 19 10.20 12.07 25.37
C ARG A 19 9.58 11.15 26.43
N LEU A 20 8.64 10.27 26.06
CA LEU A 20 8.08 9.24 26.95
C LEU A 20 9.09 8.16 27.33
N PHE A 21 9.95 7.74 26.39
CA PHE A 21 11.04 6.80 26.68
C PHE A 21 12.16 7.43 27.52
N SER A 22 12.49 8.72 27.31
CA SER A 22 13.44 9.42 28.18
C SER A 22 12.84 9.71 29.56
N LEU A 23 11.52 9.95 29.65
CA LEU A 23 10.83 10.12 30.92
C LEU A 23 10.55 8.81 31.66
N SER A 24 10.46 7.64 31.02
CA SER A 24 10.32 6.38 31.77
C SER A 24 11.53 6.08 32.65
N PHE A 25 12.68 6.70 32.35
CA PHE A 25 13.88 6.69 33.19
C PHE A 25 13.82 7.72 34.34
N TYR A 26 12.95 8.73 34.25
CA TYR A 26 12.83 9.85 35.19
C TYR A 26 11.56 9.78 36.07
N ILE A 27 10.53 9.05 35.65
CA ILE A 27 9.28 8.84 36.38
C ILE A 27 9.47 7.68 37.36
N LYS A 28 10.30 7.90 38.38
CA LYS A 28 10.14 7.23 39.68
C LYS A 28 9.40 8.10 40.69
N ASN A 29 9.17 9.40 40.39
CA ASN A 29 8.68 10.38 41.37
C ASN A 29 7.49 11.27 40.95
N ASN A 30 6.80 11.06 39.82
CA ASN A 30 5.62 11.89 39.46
C ASN A 30 4.58 11.17 38.58
N ILE A 31 3.60 10.53 39.22
CA ILE A 31 2.58 9.67 38.59
C ILE A 31 1.52 10.46 37.79
N ILE A 32 1.21 11.70 38.20
CA ILE A 32 0.09 12.48 37.63
C ILE A 32 0.41 13.03 36.22
N PHE A 33 1.65 13.48 35.97
CA PHE A 33 2.06 13.96 34.65
C PHE A 33 2.13 12.85 33.59
N GLY A 34 2.48 11.62 34.00
CA GLY A 34 2.49 10.45 33.11
C GLY A 34 1.10 10.09 32.59
N MET A 35 0.07 10.17 33.43
CA MET A 35 -1.32 9.82 33.05
C MET A 35 -1.94 10.77 32.03
N SER A 36 -1.64 12.08 32.13
CA SER A 36 -2.09 13.10 31.16
C SER A 36 -1.48 12.89 29.78
N LEU A 37 -0.19 12.58 29.73
CA LEU A 37 0.55 12.36 28.49
C LEU A 37 0.11 11.07 27.77
N ILE A 38 -0.17 10.00 28.54
CA ILE A 38 -0.74 8.76 28.02
C ILE A 38 -2.14 8.98 27.42
N ARG A 39 -2.99 9.80 28.06
CA ARG A 39 -4.32 10.14 27.53
C ARG A 39 -4.24 10.95 26.24
N LEU A 40 -3.32 11.92 26.15
CA LEU A 40 -3.08 12.70 24.94
C LEU A 40 -2.56 11.81 23.80
N HIS A 41 -1.63 10.91 24.09
CA HIS A 41 -1.07 9.95 23.14
C HIS A 41 -2.16 9.03 22.56
N LYS A 42 -3.02 8.49 23.43
CA LYS A 42 -4.19 7.69 23.00
C LYS A 42 -5.12 8.52 22.09
N ARG A 43 -5.44 9.77 22.45
CA ARG A 43 -6.30 10.65 21.62
C ARG A 43 -5.74 10.93 20.23
N VAL A 44 -4.45 11.26 20.14
CA VAL A 44 -3.77 11.51 18.84
C VAL A 44 -3.81 10.26 17.98
N PHE A 45 -3.53 9.11 18.58
CA PHE A 45 -3.55 7.83 17.90
C PHE A 45 -4.94 7.45 17.36
N TYR A 46 -6.00 7.58 18.17
CA TYR A 46 -7.37 7.33 17.71
C TYR A 46 -7.75 8.25 16.54
N ARG A 47 -7.35 9.52 16.60
CA ARG A 47 -7.59 10.46 15.48
C ARG A 47 -6.88 10.02 14.20
N CYS A 48 -5.65 9.52 14.27
CA CYS A 48 -4.95 9.02 13.08
C CYS A 48 -5.66 7.81 12.46
N VAL A 49 -6.15 6.88 13.28
CA VAL A 49 -6.91 5.71 12.81
C VAL A 49 -8.20 6.13 12.13
N GLU A 50 -8.97 7.03 12.74
CA GLU A 50 -10.23 7.52 12.17
C GLU A 50 -10.00 8.31 10.87
N ILE A 51 -8.89 9.04 10.76
CA ILE A 51 -8.50 9.70 9.51
C ILE A 51 -8.21 8.68 8.41
N ILE A 52 -7.45 7.62 8.69
CA ILE A 52 -7.15 6.57 7.70
C ILE A 52 -8.42 5.90 7.22
N LYS A 53 -9.34 5.57 8.14
CA LYS A 53 -10.62 4.99 7.79
C LYS A 53 -11.44 5.93 6.93
N LYS A 54 -11.61 7.18 7.36
CA LYS A 54 -12.36 8.21 6.63
C LYS A 54 -11.80 8.45 5.23
N ILE A 55 -10.48 8.47 5.08
CA ILE A 55 -9.83 8.63 3.77
C ILE A 55 -10.14 7.41 2.89
N GLY A 56 -9.96 6.19 3.41
CA GLY A 56 -10.24 4.97 2.67
C GLY A 56 -11.70 4.88 2.25
N ASP A 57 -12.62 5.09 3.18
CA ASP A 57 -14.06 5.00 2.93
C ASP A 57 -14.53 6.11 1.97
N ASN A 58 -13.97 7.32 2.04
CA ASN A 58 -14.27 8.39 1.08
C ASN A 58 -13.90 7.99 -0.35
N TRP A 59 -12.70 7.44 -0.58
CA TRP A 59 -12.28 7.09 -1.93
C TRP A 59 -12.96 5.83 -2.44
N GLU A 60 -13.25 4.87 -1.57
CA GLU A 60 -14.09 3.74 -1.95
C GLU A 60 -15.50 4.19 -2.36
N ASN A 61 -16.07 5.22 -1.73
CA ASN A 61 -17.32 5.79 -2.23
C ASN A 61 -17.16 6.52 -3.58
N GLU A 62 -15.97 7.07 -3.87
CA GLU A 62 -15.67 7.71 -5.17
C GLU A 62 -15.40 6.69 -6.29
N ILE A 63 -14.82 5.52 -5.96
CA ILE A 63 -14.36 4.56 -6.96
C ILE A 63 -15.07 3.21 -6.88
N ALA A 64 -15.31 2.63 -5.70
CA ALA A 64 -15.74 1.24 -5.54
C ALA A 64 -17.21 0.98 -5.93
N TYR A 65 -17.43 -0.21 -6.50
CA TYR A 65 -18.71 -0.92 -6.38
C TYR A 65 -18.67 -1.65 -5.04
N GLY A 66 -19.57 -1.33 -4.10
CA GLY A 66 -19.99 -2.18 -2.97
C GLY A 66 -18.96 -2.99 -2.16
N ASP A 67 -19.46 -3.92 -1.36
CA ASP A 67 -18.68 -4.83 -0.51
C ASP A 67 -17.85 -5.85 -1.31
N GLN A 68 -16.94 -6.57 -0.64
CA GLN A 68 -16.06 -7.59 -1.22
C GLN A 68 -16.81 -8.61 -2.10
N TYR A 69 -16.40 -8.74 -3.36
CA TYR A 69 -16.94 -9.76 -4.26
C TYR A 69 -16.08 -11.02 -4.28
N SER A 70 -16.72 -12.16 -4.49
CA SER A 70 -16.02 -13.40 -4.82
C SER A 70 -15.53 -13.35 -6.28
N SER A 71 -14.43 -14.03 -6.60
CA SER A 71 -13.78 -13.95 -7.92
C SER A 71 -14.64 -14.34 -9.12
N GLY A 72 -15.77 -15.03 -8.91
CA GLY A 72 -16.71 -15.42 -9.95
C GLY A 72 -17.93 -14.49 -10.09
N GLU A 73 -18.15 -13.57 -9.14
CA GLU A 73 -19.23 -12.55 -9.24
C GLU A 73 -18.73 -11.24 -9.85
N LEU A 74 -17.43 -11.15 -10.10
CA LEU A 74 -16.73 -9.94 -10.52
C LEU A 74 -16.85 -9.69 -12.03
N ASP A 75 -16.78 -10.71 -12.89
CA ASP A 75 -16.64 -10.49 -14.34
C ASP A 75 -17.91 -9.93 -15.02
N ASP A 76 -19.10 -10.18 -14.47
CA ASP A 76 -20.38 -9.79 -15.10
C ASP A 76 -21.01 -8.48 -14.57
N LYS A 77 -20.44 -7.87 -13.51
CA LYS A 77 -21.09 -6.79 -12.74
C LYS A 77 -20.41 -5.41 -12.81
N TRP A 78 -19.26 -5.26 -13.47
CA TRP A 78 -18.61 -3.96 -13.61
C TRP A 78 -19.17 -3.18 -14.80
N ASP A 79 -19.94 -2.13 -14.51
CA ASP A 79 -20.30 -1.13 -15.53
C ASP A 79 -19.06 -0.29 -15.92
N GLU A 80 -18.96 0.11 -17.19
CA GLU A 80 -17.92 0.99 -17.74
C GLU A 80 -17.75 2.30 -16.93
N ASN A 81 -18.82 2.75 -16.29
CA ASN A 81 -18.77 3.86 -15.35
C ASN A 81 -17.81 3.62 -14.17
N TYR A 82 -17.72 2.40 -13.67
CA TYR A 82 -16.75 2.04 -12.62
C TYR A 82 -15.32 2.12 -13.13
N LYS A 83 -15.03 1.46 -14.25
CA LYS A 83 -13.67 1.44 -14.83
C LYS A 83 -13.20 2.87 -15.05
N THR A 84 -14.06 3.71 -15.62
CA THR A 84 -13.80 5.14 -15.82
C THR A 84 -13.43 5.86 -14.51
N ARG A 85 -14.17 5.63 -13.41
CA ARG A 85 -13.86 6.25 -12.10
C ARG A 85 -12.54 5.73 -11.52
N LEU A 86 -12.30 4.42 -11.58
CA LEU A 86 -11.06 3.81 -11.10
C LEU A 86 -9.84 4.32 -11.87
N ARG A 87 -9.89 4.30 -13.20
CA ARG A 87 -8.84 4.80 -14.10
C ARG A 87 -8.55 6.28 -13.82
N LYS A 88 -9.60 7.11 -13.72
CA LYS A 88 -9.49 8.52 -13.35
C LYS A 88 -8.84 8.71 -11.98
N PHE A 89 -9.21 7.90 -10.99
CA PHE A 89 -8.61 7.96 -9.67
C PHE A 89 -7.13 7.58 -9.71
N ALA A 90 -6.79 6.45 -10.33
CA ALA A 90 -5.42 5.97 -10.45
C ALA A 90 -4.53 7.02 -11.15
N ARG A 91 -4.96 7.56 -12.30
CA ARG A 91 -4.25 8.62 -13.04
C ARG A 91 -4.00 9.89 -12.20
N ASN A 92 -4.94 10.24 -11.34
CA ASN A 92 -4.83 11.42 -10.46
C ASN A 92 -3.92 11.22 -9.24
N ARG A 93 -3.63 9.97 -8.87
CA ARG A 93 -2.91 9.62 -7.64
C ARG A 93 -1.53 9.04 -7.89
N LEU A 94 -1.39 8.22 -8.92
CA LEU A 94 -0.13 7.58 -9.29
C LEU A 94 0.55 8.36 -10.42
N SER A 95 1.88 8.43 -10.35
CA SER A 95 2.68 9.02 -11.43
C SER A 95 2.84 8.05 -12.59
N HIS A 96 2.95 6.76 -12.27
CA HIS A 96 2.86 5.69 -13.25
C HIS A 96 1.41 5.25 -13.44
N TYR A 97 0.87 5.53 -14.62
CA TYR A 97 -0.39 5.00 -15.11
C TYR A 97 -0.25 4.84 -16.62
N ILE A 98 -0.41 3.61 -17.12
CA ILE A 98 -0.31 3.32 -18.56
C ILE A 98 -1.72 3.39 -19.13
N GLU A 99 -1.97 4.34 -20.03
CA GLU A 99 -3.21 4.32 -20.82
C GLU A 99 -3.07 3.20 -21.85
N VAL A 100 -3.67 2.05 -21.54
CA VAL A 100 -3.97 1.04 -22.53
C VAL A 100 -5.33 1.43 -23.12
N ASP A 101 -5.31 1.96 -24.35
CA ASP A 101 -6.53 2.16 -25.14
C ASP A 101 -7.31 0.84 -25.17
N ASP A 102 -8.64 0.96 -25.13
CA ASP A 102 -9.59 -0.10 -24.82
C ASP A 102 -9.24 -1.44 -25.49
N PHE A 103 -8.84 -2.42 -24.66
CA PHE A 103 -8.46 -3.78 -25.02
C PHE A 103 -9.65 -4.65 -25.49
N GLU A 104 -10.71 -4.05 -26.03
CA GLU A 104 -11.74 -4.79 -26.79
C GLU A 104 -11.18 -5.16 -28.16
N GLY A 105 -10.29 -6.15 -28.17
CA GLY A 105 -9.84 -6.82 -29.39
C GLY A 105 -8.33 -6.92 -29.53
N ASN A 106 -7.85 -8.16 -29.49
CA ASN A 106 -6.56 -8.61 -30.02
C ASN A 106 -5.33 -8.45 -29.12
N ILE A 107 -5.14 -9.46 -28.27
CA ILE A 107 -3.87 -9.81 -27.61
C ILE A 107 -2.75 -10.17 -28.63
N TYR A 108 -3.00 -10.14 -29.94
CA TYR A 108 -2.05 -10.59 -30.96
C TYR A 108 -1.66 -9.56 -32.04
N THR A 109 -2.06 -8.29 -31.95
CA THR A 109 -1.69 -7.30 -32.99
C THR A 109 -1.33 -5.94 -32.42
N THR A 110 -0.17 -5.82 -31.79
CA THR A 110 0.49 -4.52 -31.56
C THR A 110 1.70 -4.41 -32.48
N GLN A 111 1.43 -4.22 -33.77
CA GLN A 111 2.31 -3.47 -34.64
C GLN A 111 1.53 -2.28 -35.19
N ASN A 112 2.04 -1.09 -34.89
CA ASN A 112 1.67 0.19 -35.49
C ASN A 112 0.34 0.79 -35.01
N ASN A 113 0.39 1.66 -33.98
CA ASN A 113 0.29 3.11 -34.18
C ASN A 113 0.24 3.91 -32.85
N LYS A 114 1.25 4.77 -32.71
CA LYS A 114 1.29 6.11 -32.09
C LYS A 114 0.91 6.34 -30.62
N LYS A 115 1.99 6.72 -29.92
CA LYS A 115 2.16 7.74 -28.85
C LYS A 115 1.72 7.32 -27.44
N ASP A 116 2.74 7.17 -26.59
CA ASP A 116 2.70 7.04 -25.13
C ASP A 116 2.53 5.62 -24.54
N SER A 117 2.74 4.56 -25.33
CA SER A 117 3.13 3.27 -24.75
C SER A 117 4.60 3.38 -24.29
N PRO A 118 4.91 3.34 -22.98
CA PRO A 118 6.31 3.28 -22.57
C PRO A 118 6.86 1.94 -23.06
N GLU A 119 7.99 1.98 -23.75
CA GLU A 119 8.73 0.87 -24.36
C GLU A 119 9.24 -0.19 -23.34
N ASN A 120 8.53 -0.44 -22.24
CA ASN A 120 9.04 -1.14 -21.06
C ASN A 120 7.93 -1.86 -20.26
N THR A 121 6.88 -2.31 -20.92
CA THR A 121 5.76 -3.00 -20.23
C THR A 121 6.01 -4.51 -20.07
N ASP A 122 6.77 -5.13 -20.96
CA ASP A 122 6.97 -6.60 -20.98
C ASP A 122 7.65 -7.14 -19.72
N PHE A 123 8.70 -6.47 -19.23
CA PHE A 123 9.38 -6.92 -18.02
C PHE A 123 8.54 -6.67 -16.75
N ILE A 124 7.68 -5.63 -16.75
CA ILE A 124 6.71 -5.40 -15.67
C ILE A 124 5.59 -6.44 -15.72
N ILE A 125 5.13 -6.84 -16.90
CA ILE A 125 4.17 -7.95 -17.10
C ILE A 125 4.77 -9.25 -16.56
N GLN A 126 6.03 -9.55 -16.91
CA GLN A 126 6.76 -10.71 -16.40
C GLN A 126 6.86 -10.68 -14.88
N PHE A 127 7.27 -9.53 -14.33
CA PHE A 127 7.37 -9.34 -12.89
C PHE A 127 6.03 -9.54 -12.17
N CYS A 128 4.94 -8.96 -12.68
CA CYS A 128 3.61 -9.08 -12.07
C CYS A 128 3.07 -10.52 -12.15
N SER A 129 3.34 -11.21 -13.25
CA SER A 129 2.93 -12.62 -13.45
C SER A 129 3.54 -13.58 -12.43
N SER A 130 4.75 -13.27 -11.95
CA SER A 130 5.51 -14.10 -10.99
C SER A 130 5.76 -13.39 -9.65
N GLY A 131 4.94 -12.39 -9.32
CA GLY A 131 5.18 -11.50 -8.18
C GLY A 131 5.28 -12.20 -6.82
N GLN A 132 4.57 -13.32 -6.63
CA GLN A 132 4.64 -14.13 -5.41
C GLN A 132 6.01 -14.81 -5.27
N ASP A 133 6.51 -15.43 -6.33
CA ASP A 133 7.78 -16.15 -6.34
C ASP A 133 8.95 -15.19 -6.14
N TYR A 134 8.93 -14.05 -6.84
CA TYR A 134 9.94 -13.00 -6.68
C TYR A 134 9.95 -12.40 -5.27
N SER A 135 8.76 -12.17 -4.68
CA SER A 135 8.68 -11.72 -3.29
C SER A 135 9.24 -12.76 -2.32
N TRP A 136 9.04 -14.04 -2.58
CA TRP A 136 9.60 -15.12 -1.76
C TRP A 136 11.13 -15.21 -1.90
N MET A 137 11.65 -15.03 -3.11
CA MET A 137 13.09 -14.94 -3.37
C MET A 137 13.74 -13.82 -2.55
N LEU A 138 13.18 -12.61 -2.60
CA LEU A 138 13.68 -11.46 -1.83
C LEU A 138 13.63 -11.71 -0.32
N ARG A 139 12.58 -12.37 0.18
CA ARG A 139 12.47 -12.71 1.61
C ARG A 139 13.57 -13.66 2.07
N LYS A 140 14.00 -14.57 1.19
CA LYS A 140 15.13 -15.48 1.42
C LYS A 140 16.51 -14.86 1.17
N GLY A 141 16.56 -13.64 0.65
CA GLY A 141 17.82 -12.93 0.39
C GLY A 141 18.50 -13.35 -0.91
N TYR A 142 17.75 -13.88 -1.88
CA TYR A 142 18.29 -14.07 -3.22
C TYR A 142 18.49 -12.73 -3.92
N ASP A 143 19.57 -12.65 -4.68
CA ASP A 143 19.90 -11.50 -5.53
C ASP A 143 19.53 -11.84 -6.98
N ASP A 144 18.78 -10.95 -7.63
CA ASP A 144 18.26 -11.16 -8.98
C ASP A 144 18.27 -9.83 -9.74
N SER A 145 18.83 -9.83 -10.95
CA SER A 145 18.99 -8.61 -11.75
C SER A 145 17.66 -8.01 -12.18
N LEU A 146 16.67 -8.84 -12.54
CA LEU A 146 15.33 -8.36 -12.89
C LEU A 146 14.69 -7.63 -11.70
N LEU A 147 14.90 -8.13 -10.48
CA LEU A 147 14.34 -7.49 -9.28
C LEU A 147 15.02 -6.17 -8.93
N LYS A 148 16.29 -5.99 -9.29
CA LYS A 148 16.96 -4.68 -9.24
C LYS A 148 16.38 -3.73 -10.28
N ASP A 149 16.24 -4.19 -11.52
CA ASP A 149 15.68 -3.37 -12.61
C ASP A 149 14.24 -2.92 -12.28
N VAL A 150 13.42 -3.81 -11.71
CA VAL A 150 12.06 -3.48 -11.25
C VAL A 150 12.10 -2.49 -10.07
N SER A 151 13.03 -2.67 -9.14
CA SER A 151 13.22 -1.76 -8.00
C SER A 151 13.61 -0.36 -8.48
N GLU A 152 14.58 -0.25 -9.38
CA GLU A 152 15.00 1.00 -10.02
C GLU A 152 13.84 1.63 -10.79
N TYR A 153 13.09 0.84 -11.56
CA TYR A 153 11.93 1.30 -12.30
C TYR A 153 10.86 1.90 -11.38
N ILE A 154 10.41 1.18 -10.35
CA ILE A 154 9.36 1.65 -9.42
C ILE A 154 9.83 2.91 -8.69
N SER A 155 11.14 3.04 -8.39
CA SER A 155 11.70 4.20 -7.69
C SER A 155 11.45 5.54 -8.42
N GLN A 156 11.30 5.51 -9.75
CA GLN A 156 11.07 6.68 -10.59
C GLN A 156 9.64 7.23 -10.48
N TYR A 157 8.74 6.49 -9.84
CA TYR A 157 7.30 6.81 -9.83
C TYR A 157 6.77 7.06 -8.41
N PRO A 158 7.11 8.20 -7.79
CA PRO A 158 6.50 8.60 -6.53
C PRO A 158 5.02 8.95 -6.73
N ILE A 159 4.14 8.48 -5.84
CA ILE A 159 2.71 8.83 -5.89
C ILE A 159 2.50 10.33 -5.64
N LYS A 160 1.58 10.92 -6.42
CA LYS A 160 1.28 12.36 -6.45
C LYS A 160 0.57 12.84 -5.19
N LYS A 161 -0.23 11.98 -4.58
CA LYS A 161 -1.02 12.25 -3.36
C LYS A 161 -1.07 10.99 -2.52
N GLU A 162 -1.33 11.14 -1.22
CA GLU A 162 -1.55 9.99 -0.34
C GLU A 162 -2.65 9.07 -0.88
N ILE A 163 -2.48 7.76 -0.69
CA ILE A 163 -3.49 6.74 -1.00
C ILE A 163 -3.64 5.72 0.15
N ILE A 164 -4.76 5.00 0.17
CA ILE A 164 -5.00 3.85 1.03
C ILE A 164 -5.03 2.65 0.10
N VAL A 165 -4.27 1.63 0.44
CA VAL A 165 -4.27 0.36 -0.28
C VAL A 165 -4.54 -0.80 0.66
N TYR A 166 -5.00 -1.90 0.10
CA TYR A 166 -5.44 -3.06 0.84
C TYR A 166 -4.62 -4.29 0.44
N ARG A 167 -4.38 -5.18 1.40
CA ARG A 167 -3.67 -6.43 1.14
C ARG A 167 -4.22 -7.56 1.99
N GLY A 168 -4.51 -8.70 1.37
CA GLY A 168 -4.66 -9.97 2.08
C GLY A 168 -3.30 -10.58 2.38
N VAL A 169 -3.10 -11.09 3.60
CA VAL A 169 -1.83 -11.66 4.04
C VAL A 169 -2.07 -13.03 4.67
N ASP A 170 -1.32 -14.02 4.20
CA ASP A 170 -1.29 -15.34 4.81
C ASP A 170 -0.64 -15.31 6.20
N GLU A 171 -1.07 -16.19 7.10
CA GLU A 171 -0.55 -16.24 8.48
C GLU A 171 0.97 -16.46 8.53
N GLY A 172 1.52 -17.33 7.66
CA GLY A 172 2.95 -17.58 7.57
C GLY A 172 3.72 -16.34 7.12
N VAL A 173 3.20 -15.63 6.12
CA VAL A 173 3.80 -14.36 5.64
C VAL A 173 3.74 -13.29 6.73
N LEU A 174 2.62 -13.18 7.44
CA LEU A 174 2.48 -12.21 8.54
C LEU A 174 3.51 -12.47 9.65
N LYS A 175 3.67 -13.73 10.08
CA LYS A 175 4.65 -14.14 11.08
C LYS A 175 6.08 -13.80 10.64
N ASN A 176 6.43 -14.11 9.39
CA ASN A 176 7.74 -13.79 8.83
C ASN A 176 8.00 -12.27 8.80
N ASN A 177 7.00 -11.47 8.45
CA ASN A 177 7.13 -10.02 8.43
C ASN A 177 7.30 -9.41 9.82
N ILE A 178 6.64 -10.00 10.85
CA ILE A 178 6.84 -9.61 12.25
C ILE A 178 8.26 -9.94 12.70
N GLU A 179 8.74 -11.15 12.38
CA GLU A 179 10.09 -11.58 12.74
C GLU A 179 11.15 -10.68 12.10
N ALA A 180 11.00 -10.39 10.80
CA ALA A 180 11.90 -9.53 10.06
C ALA A 180 11.93 -8.07 10.59
N ALA A 181 10.86 -7.63 11.26
CA ALA A 181 10.77 -6.29 11.82
C ALA A 181 11.55 -6.11 13.13
N LYS A 182 11.96 -7.18 13.83
CA LYS A 182 12.59 -7.10 15.17
C LYS A 182 13.85 -6.23 15.23
N GLY A 183 14.57 -6.07 14.11
CA GLY A 183 15.75 -5.22 14.01
C GLY A 183 15.46 -3.73 13.81
N PHE A 184 14.21 -3.33 13.57
CA PHE A 184 13.85 -1.98 13.17
C PHE A 184 13.07 -1.24 14.25
N LYS A 185 13.48 0.00 14.53
CA LYS A 185 12.79 0.83 15.53
C LYS A 185 11.51 1.41 14.95
N ASN A 186 10.39 1.23 15.66
CA ASN A 186 9.05 1.69 15.27
C ASN A 186 8.49 1.03 14.00
N VAL A 187 8.90 -0.21 13.72
CA VAL A 187 8.37 -1.03 12.63
C VAL A 187 7.78 -2.27 13.28
N ASP A 188 6.57 -2.63 12.90
CA ASP A 188 5.88 -3.82 13.41
C ASP A 188 5.87 -4.95 12.37
N LEU A 189 5.88 -4.59 11.07
CA LEU A 189 5.98 -5.53 9.95
C LEU A 189 7.05 -5.05 8.97
N TYR A 190 7.91 -5.95 8.51
CA TYR A 190 8.86 -5.67 7.43
C TYR A 190 8.71 -6.73 6.33
N ASP A 191 8.23 -6.32 5.15
CA ASP A 191 8.19 -7.19 3.97
C ASP A 191 9.39 -6.85 3.07
N LYS A 192 10.35 -7.78 2.99
CA LYS A 192 11.53 -7.63 2.12
C LYS A 192 11.17 -7.64 0.62
N GLY A 193 10.05 -8.28 0.27
CA GLY A 193 9.56 -8.32 -1.11
C GLY A 193 8.89 -7.02 -1.53
N PHE A 194 8.42 -7.00 -2.77
CA PHE A 194 7.50 -5.95 -3.23
C PHE A 194 6.14 -6.11 -2.56
N LEU A 195 5.50 -4.99 -2.25
CA LEU A 195 4.24 -4.99 -1.54
C LEU A 195 3.10 -4.86 -2.56
N PHE A 196 2.61 -6.01 -3.03
CA PHE A 196 1.43 -6.13 -3.89
C PHE A 196 0.15 -5.84 -3.11
N THR A 197 -0.62 -4.87 -3.57
CA THR A 197 -1.81 -4.35 -2.89
C THR A 197 -2.92 -4.03 -3.89
N SER A 198 -4.11 -3.72 -3.40
CA SER A 198 -5.26 -3.28 -4.19
C SER A 198 -5.70 -1.88 -3.78
N LEU A 199 -6.22 -1.09 -4.74
CA LEU A 199 -6.84 0.21 -4.46
C LEU A 199 -8.12 0.12 -3.62
N THR A 200 -8.84 -1.02 -3.64
CA THR A 200 -10.09 -1.19 -2.90
C THR A 200 -10.11 -2.49 -2.09
N LYS A 201 -10.98 -2.54 -1.07
CA LYS A 201 -11.24 -3.80 -0.32
C LYS A 201 -11.74 -4.93 -1.22
N GLY A 202 -12.43 -4.59 -2.32
CA GLY A 202 -12.99 -5.57 -3.26
C GLY A 202 -11.94 -6.30 -4.10
N GLY A 203 -10.78 -5.69 -4.33
CA GLY A 203 -9.70 -6.29 -5.11
C GLY A 203 -8.75 -7.19 -4.32
N ILE A 204 -9.03 -7.48 -3.04
CA ILE A 204 -8.24 -8.43 -2.24
C ILE A 204 -9.01 -9.73 -2.01
N ALA A 205 -8.30 -10.86 -2.12
CA ALA A 205 -8.86 -12.17 -1.77
C ALA A 205 -9.25 -12.24 -0.29
N ASN A 206 -10.11 -13.21 0.05
CA ASN A 206 -10.64 -13.36 1.41
C ASN A 206 -9.64 -14.06 2.35
N TYR A 207 -8.61 -13.33 2.76
CA TYR A 207 -7.63 -13.79 3.76
C TYR A 207 -8.09 -13.53 5.20
N HIS A 208 -7.67 -14.37 6.15
CA HIS A 208 -7.91 -14.15 7.59
C HIS A 208 -7.24 -12.88 8.12
N HIS A 209 -6.06 -12.54 7.60
CA HIS A 209 -5.38 -11.30 7.92
C HIS A 209 -5.44 -10.35 6.73
N LYS A 210 -5.94 -9.14 6.97
CA LYS A 210 -6.02 -8.08 5.96
C LYS A 210 -5.35 -6.82 6.50
N LEU A 211 -4.63 -6.11 5.64
CA LEU A 211 -3.99 -4.84 5.93
C LEU A 211 -4.74 -3.72 5.22
N ARG A 212 -4.93 -2.60 5.92
CA ARG A 212 -5.33 -1.30 5.35
C ARG A 212 -4.16 -0.35 5.54
N ILE A 213 -3.51 0.04 4.47
CA ILE A 213 -2.19 0.67 4.51
C ILE A 213 -2.30 2.09 3.97
N TYR A 214 -1.95 3.06 4.80
CA TYR A 214 -1.75 4.43 4.37
C TYR A 214 -0.38 4.58 3.69
N LEU A 215 -0.40 4.98 2.42
CA LEU A 215 0.79 5.35 1.64
C LEU A 215 0.91 6.88 1.61
N PRO A 216 1.95 7.46 2.22
CA PRO A 216 2.19 8.89 2.15
C PRO A 216 2.48 9.38 0.71
N GLN A 217 2.08 10.61 0.40
CA GLN A 217 2.57 11.29 -0.81
C GLN A 217 4.09 11.20 -0.92
N GLY A 218 4.58 10.82 -2.10
CA GLY A 218 5.99 10.59 -2.42
C GLY A 218 6.43 9.13 -2.31
N THR A 219 5.61 8.22 -1.79
CA THR A 219 5.90 6.78 -1.82
C THR A 219 6.03 6.30 -3.27
N CYS A 220 7.10 5.57 -3.58
CA CYS A 220 7.29 4.96 -4.90
C CYS A 220 6.38 3.74 -5.07
N ALA A 221 5.47 3.81 -6.04
CA ALA A 221 4.52 2.76 -6.34
C ALA A 221 3.98 2.92 -7.76
N ILE A 222 3.64 1.79 -8.39
CA ILE A 222 3.08 1.74 -9.74
C ILE A 222 1.69 1.09 -9.72
N TYR A 223 0.83 1.52 -10.64
CA TYR A 223 -0.46 0.86 -10.90
C TYR A 223 -0.28 -0.18 -11.99
N THR A 224 -0.65 -1.42 -11.71
CA THR A 224 -0.46 -2.59 -12.61
C THR A 224 -1.77 -3.27 -12.97
N GLY A 225 -2.91 -2.80 -12.46
CA GLY A 225 -4.22 -3.36 -12.82
C GLY A 225 -4.47 -3.33 -14.32
N ASN A 226 -4.11 -2.23 -14.97
CA ASN A 226 -4.19 -1.97 -16.40
C ASN A 226 -3.21 -2.80 -17.24
N VAL A 227 -2.07 -3.19 -16.66
CA VAL A 227 -1.00 -3.91 -17.36
C VAL A 227 -1.39 -5.36 -17.64
N MET A 228 -2.09 -6.01 -16.71
CA MET A 228 -2.45 -7.43 -16.81
C MET A 228 -3.89 -7.68 -17.28
N ASN A 229 -4.61 -6.64 -17.72
CA ASN A 229 -6.07 -6.66 -17.88
C ASN A 229 -6.81 -7.17 -16.62
N GLN A 230 -6.25 -6.85 -15.44
CA GLN A 230 -6.77 -7.22 -14.12
C GLN A 230 -7.28 -5.99 -13.34
N GLU A 231 -7.54 -4.88 -14.05
CA GLU A 231 -8.17 -3.66 -13.51
C GLU A 231 -9.45 -4.00 -12.76
N GLN A 232 -10.20 -4.96 -13.30
CA GLN A 232 -11.48 -5.40 -12.76
C GLN A 232 -11.32 -6.26 -11.49
N ARG A 233 -10.27 -7.09 -11.46
CA ARG A 233 -10.13 -8.13 -10.44
C ARG A 233 -9.31 -7.71 -9.24
N TYR A 234 -8.14 -7.10 -9.46
CA TYR A 234 -7.20 -6.82 -8.37
C TYR A 234 -6.92 -5.34 -8.18
N GLN A 235 -7.12 -4.51 -9.21
CA GLN A 235 -6.89 -3.06 -9.13
C GLN A 235 -5.51 -2.76 -8.54
N GLU A 236 -4.52 -3.48 -9.07
CA GLU A 236 -3.28 -3.73 -8.37
C GLU A 236 -2.39 -2.48 -8.30
N VAL A 237 -1.85 -2.24 -7.12
CA VAL A 237 -0.80 -1.27 -6.86
C VAL A 237 0.37 -2.01 -6.26
N VAL A 238 1.52 -1.93 -6.92
CA VAL A 238 2.78 -2.48 -6.42
C VAL A 238 3.59 -1.36 -5.80
N VAL A 239 3.84 -1.49 -4.49
CA VAL A 239 4.69 -0.57 -3.74
C VAL A 239 6.12 -1.11 -3.71
N GLN A 240 7.09 -0.19 -3.72
CA GLN A 240 8.52 -0.48 -3.68
C GLN A 240 8.87 -1.50 -2.58
N ARG A 241 9.89 -2.34 -2.88
CA ARG A 241 10.36 -3.41 -2.00
C ARG A 241 10.88 -2.91 -0.66
N GLY A 242 10.94 -3.82 0.31
CA GLY A 242 11.45 -3.50 1.64
C GLY A 242 10.49 -2.64 2.47
N ALA A 243 9.19 -2.84 2.29
CA ALA A 243 8.15 -2.07 2.96
C ALA A 243 8.18 -2.28 4.48
N LYS A 244 8.47 -1.20 5.20
CA LYS A 244 8.46 -1.15 6.67
C LYS A 244 7.17 -0.51 7.14
N LEU A 245 6.30 -1.31 7.74
CA LEU A 245 4.98 -0.90 8.18
C LEU A 245 4.93 -0.79 9.70
N ARG A 246 4.20 0.22 10.17
CA ARG A 246 3.81 0.33 11.56
C ARG A 246 2.31 0.09 11.69
N ILE A 247 1.95 -0.86 12.54
CA ILE A 247 0.56 -1.14 12.90
C ILE A 247 0.14 -0.03 13.86
N LEU A 248 -0.86 0.73 13.44
CA LEU A 248 -1.53 1.66 14.32
C LEU A 248 -2.52 0.86 15.14
N SER A 249 -3.58 0.34 14.54
CA SER A 249 -4.63 -0.40 15.27
C SER A 249 -5.03 -1.68 14.55
N LYS A 250 -5.85 -2.49 15.20
CA LYS A 250 -6.56 -3.61 14.59
C LYS A 250 -8.05 -3.42 14.82
N ASP A 251 -8.83 -3.47 13.75
CA ASP A 251 -10.29 -3.53 13.81
C ASP A 251 -10.80 -4.94 13.45
N LYS A 252 -12.12 -5.11 13.30
CA LYS A 252 -12.75 -6.40 13.02
C LYS A 252 -12.18 -7.07 11.76
N HIS A 253 -11.75 -6.28 10.77
CA HIS A 253 -11.38 -6.78 9.46
C HIS A 253 -9.92 -6.50 9.10
N PHE A 254 -9.32 -5.41 9.61
CA PHE A 254 -8.03 -4.93 9.15
C PHE A 254 -7.05 -4.62 10.29
N TYR A 255 -5.79 -4.91 10.03
CA TYR A 255 -4.68 -4.18 10.64
C TYR A 255 -4.53 -2.84 9.90
N ASN A 256 -4.71 -1.74 10.62
CA ASN A 256 -4.56 -0.38 10.09
C ASN A 256 -3.10 0.03 10.21
N CYS A 257 -2.43 0.17 9.08
CA CYS A 257 -1.00 0.37 8.98
C CYS A 257 -0.66 1.71 8.34
N ILE A 258 0.52 2.22 8.66
CA ILE A 258 1.18 3.30 7.91
C ILE A 258 2.50 2.78 7.35
N LEU A 259 2.77 3.08 6.08
CA LEU A 259 4.09 2.87 5.49
C LEU A 259 5.07 3.90 6.10
N VAL A 260 6.13 3.39 6.72
CA VAL A 260 7.20 4.20 7.32
C VAL A 260 8.22 4.57 6.25
N GLU A 261 8.73 3.55 5.55
CA GLU A 261 9.69 3.67 4.46
C GLU A 261 9.71 2.38 3.63
N THR A 262 10.31 2.46 2.46
CA THR A 262 10.72 1.33 1.63
C THR A 262 12.24 1.32 1.55
N ASP A 263 12.84 0.30 0.93
CA ASP A 263 14.25 0.38 0.64
C ASP A 263 14.51 1.47 -0.40
N SER A 264 15.57 2.22 -0.19
CA SER A 264 16.15 3.16 -1.16
C SER A 264 17.39 2.50 -1.73
N GLU A 265 17.51 2.48 -3.05
CA GLU A 265 18.77 2.14 -3.72
C GLU A 265 19.72 3.34 -3.74
#